data_AF-A0A971TQJ5-F1
#
_entry.id   AF-A0A971TQJ5-F1
#
_cell.length_a   1.000
_cell.length_b   1.000
_cell.length_c   1.000
_cell.angle_alpha   90.00
_cell.angle_beta   90.00
_cell.angle_gamma   90.00
#
_symmetry.space_group_name_H-M   'P 1'
#
loop_
_entity.id
_entity.type
_entity.pdbx_description
1 polymer ?
#
loop_
_entity_poly.entity_id
_entity_poly.type
_entity_poly.pdbx_seq_one_letter_code
_entity_poly.pdbx_strand_id
1 'polypeptide(L)'
;DYNSFYNEYILNACIHTCRIARFYEDVNPFGKDKTGARWKKIVNITNLPLVSPGAHYFATQYRHYIFGAKPDEKGAASRFYFGIPGRFLDEEQPDGGKSGFTYWQPIRSEEPVLETGETEGRVNRKAYGYWIVAVDAKSGNIEEV
;
A
#
# COMPACT_ATOMS: atom_id res chain seq x y z
N ASP A 1 -27.23 5.06 -0.83
CA ASP A 1 -26.17 4.18 -0.31
C ASP A 1 -24.89 4.94 -0.03
N TYR A 2 -24.48 4.99 1.24
CA TYR A 2 -23.25 5.68 1.67
C TYR A 2 -21.98 5.07 1.04
N ASN A 3 -22.04 3.78 0.70
CA ASN A 3 -20.94 3.03 0.10
C ASN A 3 -20.61 3.52 -1.33
N SER A 4 -21.62 3.85 -2.16
CA SER A 4 -21.34 4.33 -3.53
C SER A 4 -20.66 5.69 -3.55
N PHE A 5 -21.09 6.62 -2.68
CA PHE A 5 -20.45 7.92 -2.53
C PHE A 5 -19.01 7.81 -2.03
N TYR A 6 -18.76 6.89 -1.08
CA TYR A 6 -17.41 6.64 -0.58
C TYR A 6 -16.48 6.07 -1.66
N ASN A 7 -16.98 5.12 -2.45
CA ASN A 7 -16.18 4.50 -3.52
C ASN A 7 -15.90 5.49 -4.65
N GLU A 8 -16.86 6.35 -5.00
CA GLU A 8 -16.64 7.45 -5.93
C GLU A 8 -15.59 8.44 -5.42
N TYR A 9 -15.63 8.78 -4.12
CA TYR A 9 -14.62 9.61 -3.48
C TYR A 9 -13.22 8.96 -3.56
N ILE A 10 -13.09 7.69 -3.17
CA ILE A 10 -11.82 6.95 -3.27
C ILE A 10 -11.32 6.96 -4.70
N LEU A 11 -12.18 6.65 -5.66
CA LEU A 11 -11.80 6.56 -7.07
C LEU A 11 -11.28 7.90 -7.59
N ASN A 12 -12.01 8.99 -7.35
CA ASN A 12 -11.60 10.34 -7.74
C ASN A 12 -10.25 10.71 -7.12
N ALA A 13 -10.05 10.37 -5.86
CA ALA A 13 -8.83 10.66 -5.15
C ALA A 13 -7.65 9.76 -5.62
N CYS A 14 -7.89 8.51 -6.01
CA CYS A 14 -6.91 7.64 -6.65
C CYS A 14 -6.49 8.18 -8.02
N ILE A 15 -7.44 8.64 -8.84
CA ILE A 15 -7.18 9.26 -10.14
C ILE A 15 -6.34 10.54 -9.95
N HIS A 16 -6.69 11.36 -8.97
CA HIS A 16 -5.93 12.57 -8.64
C HIS A 16 -4.50 12.23 -8.18
N THR A 17 -4.36 11.27 -7.27
CA THR A 17 -3.06 10.78 -6.79
C THR A 17 -2.23 10.23 -7.93
N CYS A 18 -2.83 9.45 -8.85
CA CYS A 18 -2.15 8.92 -10.03
C CYS A 18 -1.61 10.03 -10.93
N ARG A 19 -2.36 11.11 -11.14
CA ARG A 19 -1.90 12.28 -11.91
C ARG A 19 -0.72 12.97 -11.24
N ILE A 20 -0.77 13.18 -9.93
CA ILE A 20 0.31 13.78 -9.16
C ILE A 20 1.55 12.87 -9.15
N ALA A 21 1.35 11.57 -8.99
CA ALA A 21 2.41 10.58 -8.89
C ALA A 21 3.24 10.46 -10.18
N ARG A 22 2.76 10.95 -11.32
CA ARG A 22 3.54 11.06 -12.57
C ARG A 22 4.77 11.97 -12.44
N PHE A 23 4.74 12.93 -11.52
CA PHE A 23 5.86 13.83 -11.26
C PHE A 23 6.88 13.26 -10.27
N TYR A 24 6.61 12.10 -9.69
CA TYR A 24 7.51 11.41 -8.76
C TYR A 24 8.34 10.37 -9.52
N GLU A 25 9.53 10.06 -9.03
CA GLU A 25 10.34 8.98 -9.58
C GLU A 25 9.78 7.60 -9.22
N ASP A 26 9.99 6.63 -10.12
CA ASP A 26 9.67 5.23 -9.84
C ASP A 26 10.58 4.69 -8.74
N VAL A 27 9.99 3.96 -7.79
CA VAL A 27 10.71 3.24 -6.75
C VAL A 27 10.44 1.75 -6.88
N ASN A 28 11.41 0.93 -6.46
CA ASN A 28 11.28 -0.52 -6.43
C ASN A 28 11.40 -1.00 -4.96
N PRO A 29 10.32 -0.83 -4.15
CA PRO A 29 10.39 -1.08 -2.72
C PRO A 29 10.58 -2.56 -2.40
N PHE A 30 10.14 -3.46 -3.29
CA PHE A 30 10.10 -4.90 -3.05
C PHE A 30 11.17 -5.64 -3.85
N GLY A 31 11.73 -6.72 -3.28
CA GLY A 31 12.62 -7.63 -4.01
C GLY A 31 11.88 -8.41 -5.11
N LYS A 32 10.65 -8.84 -4.81
CA LYS A 32 9.74 -9.50 -5.76
C LYS A 32 8.32 -8.95 -5.64
N ASP A 33 7.99 -7.91 -6.40
CA ASP A 33 6.65 -7.30 -6.39
C ASP A 33 5.57 -8.32 -6.80
N LYS A 34 4.55 -8.51 -5.96
CA LYS A 34 3.42 -9.42 -6.21
C LYS A 34 2.23 -8.72 -6.88
N THR A 35 2.20 -7.39 -6.85
CA THR A 35 1.13 -6.57 -7.41
C THR A 35 1.31 -6.32 -8.91
N GLY A 36 2.57 -6.26 -9.37
CA GLY A 36 2.93 -5.84 -10.72
C GLY A 36 2.68 -4.35 -10.98
N ALA A 37 2.61 -3.56 -9.92
CA ALA A 37 2.36 -2.13 -9.99
C ALA A 37 3.65 -1.35 -10.21
N ARG A 38 3.52 -0.15 -10.77
CA ARG A 38 4.58 0.85 -10.77
C ARG A 38 4.44 1.69 -9.52
N TRP A 39 5.46 1.66 -8.67
CA TRP A 39 5.41 2.27 -7.35
C TRP A 39 6.08 3.64 -7.32
N LYS A 40 5.48 4.55 -6.56
CA LYS A 40 5.97 5.90 -6.31
C LYS A 40 5.99 6.14 -4.81
N LYS A 41 7.04 6.77 -4.28
CA LYS A 41 7.10 7.19 -2.88
C LYS A 41 6.52 8.58 -2.72
N ILE A 42 5.44 8.71 -1.96
CA ILE A 42 4.75 9.98 -1.72
C ILE A 42 5.08 10.47 -0.31
N VAL A 43 5.77 11.61 -0.24
CA VAL A 43 6.13 12.25 1.04
C VAL A 43 5.03 13.15 1.59
N ASN A 44 4.13 13.62 0.73
CA ASN A 44 3.00 14.44 1.14
C ASN A 44 1.83 13.56 1.62
N ILE A 45 1.79 13.31 2.94
CA ILE A 45 0.80 12.44 3.60
C ILE A 45 -0.63 12.98 3.48
N THR A 46 -0.83 14.30 3.34
CA THR A 46 -2.19 14.89 3.30
C THR A 46 -3.00 14.42 2.09
N ASN A 47 -2.34 13.82 1.10
CA ASN A 47 -2.96 13.31 -0.11
C ASN A 47 -3.33 11.83 0.00
N LEU A 48 -3.14 11.18 1.16
CA LEU A 48 -3.60 9.81 1.38
C LEU A 48 -5.14 9.78 1.37
N PRO A 49 -5.78 9.13 0.38
CA PRO A 49 -7.21 9.32 0.15
C PRO A 49 -8.11 8.38 0.97
N LEU A 50 -7.52 7.50 1.78
CA LEU A 50 -8.24 6.43 2.49
C LEU A 50 -8.65 6.88 3.88
N VAL A 51 -9.91 6.68 4.26
CA VAL A 51 -10.39 6.97 5.62
C VAL A 51 -9.94 5.85 6.56
N SER A 52 -8.67 5.91 6.94
CA SER A 52 -8.02 4.97 7.84
C SER A 52 -7.13 5.74 8.82
N PRO A 53 -7.55 5.87 10.10
CA PRO A 53 -6.73 6.48 11.13
C PRO A 53 -5.38 5.78 11.31
N GLY A 54 -5.36 4.44 11.28
CA GLY A 54 -4.13 3.65 11.35
C GLY A 54 -3.18 3.95 10.19
N ALA A 55 -3.70 4.03 8.96
CA ALA A 55 -2.88 4.34 7.78
C ALA A 55 -2.27 5.73 7.89
N HIS A 56 -3.06 6.74 8.27
CA HIS A 56 -2.57 8.10 8.46
C HIS A 56 -1.53 8.19 9.57
N TYR A 57 -1.74 7.48 10.68
CA TYR A 57 -0.81 7.44 11.79
C TYR A 57 0.56 6.92 11.34
N PHE A 58 0.62 5.72 10.75
CA PHE A 58 1.90 5.14 10.33
C PHE A 58 2.53 5.88 9.16
N ALA A 59 1.76 6.33 8.17
CA ALA A 59 2.28 7.15 7.09
C ALA A 59 2.93 8.45 7.62
N THR A 60 2.34 9.06 8.65
CA THR A 60 2.90 10.24 9.33
C THR A 60 4.16 9.90 10.12
N GLN A 61 4.13 8.82 10.93
CA GLN A 61 5.29 8.36 11.71
C GLN A 61 6.52 8.13 10.81
N TYR A 62 6.33 7.42 9.69
CA TYR A 62 7.39 7.12 8.73
C TYR A 62 7.59 8.20 7.66
N ARG A 63 6.80 9.28 7.69
CA ARG A 63 6.82 10.45 6.78
C ARG A 63 6.71 10.11 5.29
N HIS A 64 6.09 8.99 4.95
CA HIS A 64 5.71 8.69 3.57
C HIS A 64 4.66 7.58 3.51
N TYR A 65 4.07 7.43 2.33
CA TYR A 65 3.45 6.19 1.87
C TYR A 65 3.95 5.87 0.47
N ILE A 66 3.64 4.68 -0.05
CA ILE A 66 3.87 4.34 -1.45
C ILE A 66 2.54 4.21 -2.18
N PHE A 67 2.51 4.67 -3.42
CA PHE A 67 1.38 4.56 -4.32
C PHE A 67 1.77 3.72 -5.52
N GLY A 68 0.98 2.68 -5.79
CA GLY A 68 1.16 1.77 -6.91
C GLY A 68 0.03 1.91 -7.92
N ALA A 69 0.36 1.95 -9.21
CA ALA A 69 -0.63 1.80 -10.27
C ALA A 69 -0.26 0.62 -11.17
N LYS A 70 -1.19 -0.33 -11.30
CA LYS A 70 -1.04 -1.45 -12.24
C LYS A 70 -1.67 -1.09 -13.57
N PRO A 71 -0.90 -1.06 -14.68
CA PRO A 71 -1.46 -0.83 -16.00
C PRO A 71 -2.20 -2.08 -16.53
N ASP A 72 -3.27 -1.85 -17.28
CA ASP A 72 -3.89 -2.84 -18.16
C ASP A 72 -3.13 -2.95 -19.50
N GLU A 73 -3.61 -3.82 -20.38
CA GLU A 73 -3.05 -4.04 -21.72
C GLU A 73 -3.03 -2.77 -22.60
N LYS A 74 -3.88 -1.79 -22.29
CA LYS A 74 -3.98 -0.50 -22.99
C LYS A 74 -3.15 0.60 -22.33
N GLY A 75 -2.46 0.29 -21.23
CA GLY A 75 -1.66 1.23 -20.44
C GLY A 75 -2.47 2.11 -19.48
N ALA A 76 -3.79 1.89 -19.35
CA ALA A 76 -4.62 2.56 -18.36
C ALA A 76 -4.52 1.86 -17.00
N ALA A 77 -4.69 2.58 -15.89
CA ALA A 77 -4.63 1.94 -14.58
C ALA A 77 -5.84 1.00 -14.39
N SER A 78 -5.57 -0.30 -14.16
CA SER A 78 -6.59 -1.29 -13.83
C SER A 78 -6.84 -1.38 -12.32
N ARG A 79 -5.79 -1.17 -11.52
CA ARG A 79 -5.84 -1.17 -10.05
C ARG A 79 -4.88 -0.15 -9.49
N PHE A 80 -5.28 0.42 -8.36
CA PHE A 80 -4.44 1.25 -7.53
C PHE A 80 -4.08 0.52 -6.25
N TYR A 81 -2.91 0.83 -5.72
CA TYR A 81 -2.40 0.27 -4.49
C TYR A 81 -1.88 1.38 -3.60
N PHE A 82 -2.12 1.27 -2.31
CA PHE A 82 -1.50 2.12 -1.30
C PHE A 82 -0.73 1.22 -0.35
N GLY A 83 0.54 1.55 -0.12
CA GLY A 83 1.38 0.88 0.86
C GLY A 83 1.72 1.82 1.99
N ILE A 84 1.38 1.44 3.21
CA ILE A 84 1.71 2.16 4.44
C ILE A 84 2.91 1.48 5.11
N PRO A 85 3.99 2.21 5.42
CA PRO A 85 5.14 1.62 6.09
C PRO A 85 4.76 1.02 7.44
N GLY A 86 5.26 -0.18 7.72
CA GLY A 86 5.05 -0.85 8.99
C GLY A 86 5.71 -2.22 9.04
N ARG A 87 5.93 -2.71 10.25
CA ARG A 87 6.41 -4.08 10.50
C ARG A 87 5.28 -5.09 10.33
N PHE A 88 5.64 -6.36 10.11
CA PHE A 88 4.68 -7.46 10.11
C PHE A 88 4.25 -7.82 11.54
N LEU A 89 3.48 -6.91 12.14
CA LEU A 89 2.93 -6.97 13.48
C LEU A 89 1.45 -6.54 13.43
N ASP A 90 0.61 -7.24 14.20
CA ASP A 90 -0.83 -6.93 14.27
C ASP A 90 -1.07 -5.50 14.77
N GLU A 91 -0.20 -5.01 15.66
CA GLU A 91 -0.27 -3.65 16.21
C GLU A 91 0.10 -2.57 15.17
N GLU A 92 0.83 -2.94 14.11
CA GLU A 92 1.20 -2.04 13.01
C GLU A 92 0.34 -2.22 11.77
N GLN A 93 -0.58 -3.18 11.77
CA GLN A 93 -1.58 -3.30 10.72
C GLN A 93 -2.61 -2.17 10.84
N PRO A 94 -2.78 -1.32 9.80
CA PRO A 94 -3.74 -0.23 9.83
C PRO A 94 -5.16 -0.71 10.19
N ASP A 95 -5.71 -0.17 11.27
CA ASP A 95 -7.05 -0.47 11.80
C ASP A 95 -7.33 -1.99 11.98
N GLY A 96 -6.29 -2.80 12.21
CA GLY A 96 -6.39 -4.26 12.28
C GLY A 96 -6.93 -4.88 10.98
N GLY A 97 -6.64 -4.27 9.83
CA GLY A 97 -7.03 -4.75 8.50
C GLY A 97 -8.43 -4.34 8.04
N LYS A 98 -9.26 -3.74 8.91
CA LYS A 98 -10.65 -3.35 8.59
C LYS A 98 -10.74 -2.27 7.52
N SER A 99 -9.67 -1.50 7.32
CA SER A 99 -9.54 -0.49 6.26
C SER A 99 -9.02 -1.05 4.94
N GLY A 100 -8.85 -2.38 4.83
CA GLY A 100 -8.41 -3.06 3.61
C GLY A 100 -6.91 -3.33 3.53
N PHE A 101 -6.12 -2.84 4.48
CA PHE A 101 -4.69 -3.12 4.57
C PHE A 101 -4.44 -4.53 5.13
N THR A 102 -4.72 -5.54 4.31
CA THR A 102 -4.69 -6.96 4.70
C THR A 102 -3.45 -7.70 4.17
N TYR A 103 -2.78 -7.16 3.15
CA TYR A 103 -1.57 -7.74 2.59
C TYR A 103 -0.34 -7.02 3.10
N TRP A 104 0.73 -7.75 3.43
CA TRP A 104 2.00 -7.16 3.85
C TRP A 104 3.14 -7.68 2.98
N GLN A 105 4.07 -6.80 2.63
CA GLN A 105 5.24 -7.15 1.83
C GLN A 105 6.53 -6.50 2.36
N PRO A 106 7.63 -7.26 2.54
CA PRO A 106 8.90 -6.74 3.05
C PRO A 106 9.64 -5.89 2.00
N ILE A 107 10.44 -4.93 2.46
CA ILE A 107 11.34 -4.20 1.57
C ILE A 107 12.50 -5.07 1.04
N ARG A 108 13.02 -4.71 -0.14
CA ARG A 108 14.09 -5.43 -0.86
C ARG A 108 15.33 -5.80 -0.03
N SER A 109 15.62 -5.08 1.04
CA SER A 109 16.82 -5.28 1.87
C SER A 109 16.61 -6.20 3.08
N GLU A 110 15.41 -6.74 3.27
CA GLU A 110 15.07 -7.60 4.40
C GLU A 110 14.41 -8.90 3.89
N GLU A 111 15.04 -9.57 2.93
CA GLU A 111 14.80 -11.02 2.86
C GLU A 111 15.23 -11.59 4.21
N PRO A 112 14.33 -12.28 4.94
CA PRO A 112 14.68 -12.88 6.20
C PRO A 112 15.83 -13.84 5.92
N VAL A 113 17.02 -13.53 6.46
CA VAL A 113 18.09 -14.52 6.53
C VAL A 113 17.49 -15.64 7.36
N LEU A 114 17.14 -16.75 6.70
CA LEU A 114 16.78 -17.98 7.36
C LEU A 114 18.07 -18.50 8.00
N GLU A 115 18.47 -17.91 9.13
CA GLU A 115 19.42 -18.55 10.02
C GLU A 115 18.75 -19.84 10.47
N THR A 116 19.28 -20.95 9.96
CA THR A 116 18.79 -22.31 10.18
C THR A 116 18.61 -22.56 11.67
N GLY A 117 17.36 -22.45 12.16
CA GLY A 117 17.02 -22.76 13.55
C GLY A 117 15.95 -21.88 14.19
N GLU A 118 15.68 -20.67 13.69
CA GLU A 118 14.62 -19.83 14.26
C GLU A 118 13.28 -20.01 13.53
N THR A 119 12.22 -20.24 14.30
CA THR A 119 10.85 -20.44 13.81
C THR A 119 10.43 -19.26 12.92
N GLU A 120 9.94 -19.54 11.72
CA GLU A 120 9.55 -18.56 10.66
C GLU A 120 8.74 -17.35 11.18
N GLY A 121 8.01 -17.51 12.30
CA GLY A 121 7.24 -16.46 12.94
C GLY A 121 8.00 -15.43 13.78
N ARG A 122 9.27 -15.66 14.18
CA ARG A 122 10.07 -14.69 14.97
C ARG A 122 10.89 -13.74 14.11
N VAL A 123 11.46 -14.22 13.01
CA VAL A 123 12.29 -13.43 12.09
C VAL A 123 11.45 -12.34 11.40
N ASN A 124 10.18 -12.64 11.09
CA ASN A 124 9.29 -11.73 10.37
C ASN A 124 8.81 -10.53 11.22
N ARG A 125 8.82 -10.63 12.56
CA ARG A 125 8.34 -9.57 13.47
C ARG A 125 9.22 -8.31 13.51
N LYS A 126 10.47 -8.42 13.07
CA LYS A 126 11.37 -7.27 12.93
C LYS A 126 11.43 -6.75 11.50
N ALA A 127 10.84 -7.47 10.55
CA ALA A 127 10.95 -7.12 9.16
C ALA A 127 10.12 -5.86 8.86
N TYR A 128 10.73 -4.86 8.24
CA TYR A 128 10.11 -3.65 7.75
C TYR A 128 9.55 -3.88 6.35
N GLY A 129 8.37 -3.32 6.11
CA GLY A 129 7.68 -3.49 4.86
C GLY A 129 6.56 -2.48 4.71
N TYR A 130 5.60 -2.85 3.88
CA TYR A 130 4.42 -2.07 3.64
C TYR A 130 3.18 -2.95 3.82
N TRP A 131 2.24 -2.45 4.61
CA TRP A 131 0.85 -2.93 4.57
C TRP A 131 0.17 -2.32 3.36
N ILE A 132 -0.43 -3.15 2.52
CA ILE A 132 -0.92 -2.81 1.20
C ILE A 132 -2.42 -3.07 1.12
N VAL A 133 -3.11 -2.13 0.49
CA VAL A 133 -4.51 -2.25 0.09
C VAL A 133 -4.63 -2.09 -1.42
N ALA A 134 -5.55 -2.83 -2.04
CA ALA A 134 -5.91 -2.69 -3.43
C ALA A 134 -7.21 -1.91 -3.58
N VAL A 135 -7.28 -1.09 -4.62
CA VAL A 135 -8.49 -0.38 -5.03
C VAL A 135 -8.74 -0.64 -6.51
N ASP A 136 -9.94 -1.11 -6.84
CA ASP A 136 -10.36 -1.29 -8.23
C ASP A 136 -10.49 0.06 -8.93
N ALA A 137 -9.83 0.21 -10.08
CA ALA A 137 -9.75 1.48 -10.78
C ALA A 137 -11.04 1.82 -11.56
N LYS A 138 -12.06 0.96 -11.55
CA LYS A 138 -13.36 1.23 -12.20
C LYS A 138 -14.43 1.62 -11.21
N SER A 139 -14.47 0.94 -10.06
CA SER A 139 -15.51 1.08 -9.05
C SER A 139 -15.07 1.88 -7.83
N GLY A 140 -13.76 1.97 -7.56
CA GLY A 140 -13.25 2.51 -6.29
C GLY A 140 -13.42 1.57 -5.10
N ASN A 141 -13.86 0.33 -5.34
CA ASN A 141 -13.99 -0.66 -4.29
C ASN A 141 -12.61 -1.06 -3.76
N ILE A 142 -12.53 -1.22 -2.44
CA ILE A 142 -11.37 -1.83 -1.78
C ILE A 142 -11.44 -3.34 -2.01
N GLU A 143 -10.36 -3.91 -2.54
CA GLU A 143 -10.20 -5.33 -2.85
C GLU A 143 -9.08 -5.96 -2.01
N GLU A 144 -9.11 -7.28 -1.88
CA GLU A 144 -7.94 -8.03 -1.43
C GLU A 144 -6.83 -8.00 -2.51
N VAL A 145 -5.58 -7.95 -2.05
CA VAL A 145 -4.38 -7.75 -2.90
C VAL A 145 -3.90 -9.06 -3.54
#